data_AF-A0A947RA92-F1
#
_entry.id   AF-A0A947RA92-F1
#
_cell.length_a   1.000
_cell.length_b   1.000
_cell.length_c   1.000
_cell.angle_alpha   90.00
_cell.angle_beta   90.00
_cell.angle_gamma   90.00
#
_symmetry.space_group_name_H-M   'P 1'
#
loop_
_entity.id
_entity.type
_entity.pdbx_description
1 polymer ?
#
loop_
_entity_poly.entity_id
_entity_poly.type
_entity_poly.pdbx_seq_one_letter_code
_entity_poly.pdbx_strand_id
1 'polypeptide(L)'
;MIMQKFLSIYQNLLFLLVLALFVFIPLYPKFPLVNVSGTFVAIRLEDLLIGLTVFLWGIHLVLSGNLRSLLKDKLNLAILLFFFIGIVSTFSAIFLTHTAISHLSILHFLRRVEFMILLPVVASV
;
A
#
# COMPACT_ATOMS: atom_id res chain seq x y z
N MET A 1 12.04 -13.46 -25.38
CA MET A 1 13.12 -12.47 -25.16
C MET A 1 12.62 -11.06 -24.89
N ILE A 2 11.65 -10.53 -25.67
CA ILE A 2 11.07 -9.18 -25.45
C ILE A 2 10.38 -9.06 -24.08
N MET A 3 9.51 -10.02 -23.73
CA MET A 3 8.79 -10.02 -22.45
C MET A 3 9.70 -10.03 -21.22
N GLN A 4 10.86 -10.70 -21.29
CA GLN A 4 11.82 -10.71 -20.18
C GLN A 4 12.62 -9.41 -20.07
N LYS A 5 12.94 -8.75 -21.17
CA LYS A 5 13.53 -7.39 -21.13
C LYS A 5 12.57 -6.38 -20.52
N PHE A 6 11.29 -6.44 -20.86
CA PHE A 6 10.26 -5.60 -20.23
C PHE A 6 10.16 -5.85 -18.73
N LEU A 7 10.17 -7.12 -18.29
CA LEU A 7 10.12 -7.46 -16.87
C LEU A 7 11.30 -6.89 -16.08
N SER A 8 12.52 -6.96 -16.66
CA SER A 8 13.74 -6.41 -16.05
C SER A 8 13.70 -4.88 -15.94
N ILE A 9 13.19 -4.17 -16.96
CA ILE A 9 13.03 -2.71 -16.90
C ILE A 9 12.04 -2.34 -15.78
N TYR A 10 10.93 -3.06 -15.67
CA TYR A 10 9.94 -2.86 -14.60
C TYR A 10 10.55 -3.09 -13.21
N GLN A 11 11.38 -4.12 -13.04
CA GLN A 11 12.03 -4.41 -11.77
C GLN A 11 13.01 -3.30 -11.38
N ASN A 12 13.83 -2.82 -12.32
CA ASN A 12 14.74 -1.70 -12.07
C ASN A 12 14.00 -0.40 -11.72
N LEU A 13 12.87 -0.15 -12.39
CA LEU A 13 12.02 1.02 -12.11
C LEU A 13 11.35 0.93 -10.73
N LEU A 14 10.86 -0.26 -10.35
CA LEU A 14 10.33 -0.52 -9.01
C LEU A 14 11.39 -0.34 -7.93
N PHE A 15 12.61 -0.84 -8.17
CA PHE A 15 13.74 -0.64 -7.26
C PHE A 15 14.05 0.84 -7.05
N LEU A 16 14.11 1.63 -8.13
CA LEU A 16 14.33 3.07 -8.04
C LEU A 16 13.22 3.79 -7.28
N LEU A 17 11.95 3.40 -7.50
CA LEU A 17 10.81 3.96 -6.78
C LEU A 17 10.83 3.62 -5.28
N VAL A 18 11.16 2.38 -4.93
CA VAL A 18 11.34 1.96 -3.53
C VAL A 18 12.47 2.76 -2.88
N LEU A 19 13.61 2.91 -3.56
CA LEU A 19 14.72 3.72 -3.06
C LEU A 19 14.29 5.18 -2.85
N ALA A 20 13.56 5.75 -3.80
CA ALA A 20 13.00 7.09 -3.66
C ALA A 20 12.07 7.19 -2.43
N LEU A 21 11.17 6.23 -2.22
CA LEU A 21 10.31 6.20 -1.02
C LEU A 21 11.13 6.20 0.28
N PHE A 22 12.17 5.37 0.36
CA PHE A 22 13.03 5.29 1.55
C PHE A 22 13.80 6.59 1.84
N VAL A 23 14.11 7.38 0.82
CA VAL A 23 14.80 8.66 0.97
C VAL A 23 13.79 9.77 1.27
N PHE A 24 12.69 9.85 0.52
CA PHE A 24 11.73 10.96 0.64
C PHE A 24 10.82 10.85 1.87
N ILE A 25 10.39 9.64 2.29
CA ILE A 25 9.51 9.51 3.46
C ILE A 25 10.16 10.04 4.75
N PRO A 26 11.45 9.73 5.06
CA PRO A 26 12.08 10.23 6.28
C PRO A 26 12.64 11.64 6.16
N LEU A 27 13.16 12.04 4.99
CA LEU A 27 13.87 13.30 4.82
C LEU A 27 12.96 14.48 4.51
N TYR A 28 11.80 14.23 3.88
CA TYR A 28 10.93 15.32 3.43
C TYR A 28 9.81 15.60 4.44
N PRO A 29 9.53 16.88 4.74
CA PRO A 29 8.37 17.23 5.54
C PRO A 29 7.08 16.80 4.81
N LYS A 30 6.13 16.24 5.57
CA LYS A 30 4.85 15.74 5.04
C LYS A 30 4.10 16.85 4.32
N PHE A 31 4.08 16.81 2.99
CA PHE A 31 3.59 17.91 2.17
C PHE A 31 2.10 17.69 1.85
N PRO A 32 1.17 18.51 2.41
CA PRO A 32 -0.25 18.37 2.13
C PRO A 32 -0.56 18.90 0.72
N LEU A 33 -1.22 18.07 -0.10
CA LEU A 33 -1.72 18.49 -1.42
C LEU A 33 -3.16 18.97 -1.33
N VAL A 34 -4.01 18.12 -0.78
CA VAL A 34 -5.46 18.33 -0.73
C VAL A 34 -5.94 18.00 0.67
N ASN A 35 -6.60 18.97 1.30
CA ASN A 35 -7.25 18.75 2.58
C ASN A 35 -8.62 18.12 2.36
N VAL A 36 -8.93 17.08 3.13
CA VAL A 36 -10.26 16.46 3.09
C VAL A 36 -11.17 17.27 4.02
N SER A 37 -12.10 18.03 3.42
CA SER A 37 -13.07 18.87 4.13
C SER A 37 -13.80 18.09 5.23
N GLY A 38 -13.90 18.68 6.43
CA GLY A 38 -14.55 18.04 7.58
C GLY A 38 -13.65 17.10 8.38
N THR A 39 -12.36 16.98 8.04
CA THR A 39 -11.39 16.17 8.78
C THR A 39 -10.06 16.90 8.95
N PHE A 40 -9.27 16.51 9.95
CA PHE A 40 -7.88 16.99 10.11
C PHE A 40 -6.89 16.23 9.22
N VAL A 41 -7.37 15.56 8.18
CA VAL A 41 -6.58 14.68 7.33
C VAL A 41 -6.37 15.30 5.95
N ALA A 42 -5.10 15.42 5.57
CA ALA A 42 -4.70 15.79 4.22
C ALA A 42 -4.23 14.56 3.43
N ILE A 43 -4.53 14.55 2.14
CA ILE A 43 -3.89 13.67 1.14
C ILE A 43 -2.53 14.29 0.85
N ARG A 44 -1.48 13.52 1.07
CA ARG A 44 -0.09 14.00 0.95
C ARG A 44 0.52 13.58 -0.37
N LEU A 45 1.59 14.27 -0.77
CA LEU A 45 2.40 13.86 -1.94
C LEU A 45 2.94 12.44 -1.77
N GLU A 46 3.38 12.10 -0.55
CA GLU A 46 3.93 10.78 -0.26
C GLU A 46 2.91 9.67 -0.47
N ASP A 47 1.64 9.92 -0.10
CA ASP A 47 0.55 8.95 -0.23
C ASP A 47 0.31 8.59 -1.70
N LEU A 48 0.43 9.57 -2.61
CA LEU A 48 0.34 9.34 -4.07
C LEU A 48 1.53 8.53 -4.60
N LEU A 49 2.74 8.79 -4.12
CA LEU A 49 3.96 8.09 -4.55
C LEU A 49 3.96 6.64 -4.06
N ILE A 50 3.47 6.39 -2.85
CA ILE A 50 3.21 5.04 -2.34
C ILE A 50 2.17 4.35 -3.21
N GLY A 51 1.02 4.99 -3.46
CA GLY A 51 -0.04 4.44 -4.29
C GLY A 51 0.44 4.06 -5.70
N LEU A 52 1.23 4.92 -6.34
CA LEU A 52 1.85 4.65 -7.65
C LEU A 52 2.78 3.44 -7.60
N THR A 53 3.63 3.35 -6.56
CA THR A 53 4.57 2.25 -6.39
C THR A 53 3.85 0.91 -6.21
N VAL A 54 2.82 0.89 -5.36
CA VAL A 54 1.99 -0.29 -5.12
C VAL A 54 1.22 -0.69 -6.38
N PHE A 55 0.72 0.27 -7.14
CA PHE A 55 0.03 0.01 -8.41
C PHE A 55 0.95 -0.64 -9.44
N LEU A 56 2.15 -0.09 -9.65
CA LEU A 56 3.15 -0.64 -10.57
C LEU A 56 3.64 -2.02 -10.10
N TRP A 57 3.80 -2.21 -8.80
CA TRP A 57 4.15 -3.49 -8.21
C TRP A 57 3.06 -4.55 -8.43
N GLY A 58 1.80 -4.19 -8.24
CA GLY A 58 0.65 -5.06 -8.51
C GLY A 58 0.62 -5.52 -9.97
N ILE A 59 0.87 -4.60 -10.91
CA ILE A 59 1.01 -4.95 -12.34
C ILE A 59 2.16 -5.93 -12.55
N HIS A 60 3.34 -5.66 -11.97
CA HIS A 60 4.51 -6.54 -12.09
C HIS A 60 4.24 -7.95 -11.55
N LEU A 61 3.54 -8.06 -10.42
CA LEU A 61 3.15 -9.35 -9.84
C LEU A 61 2.21 -10.16 -10.72
N VAL A 62 1.22 -9.50 -11.33
CA VAL A 62 0.28 -10.15 -12.24
C VAL A 62 1.01 -10.61 -13.50
N LEU A 63 1.89 -9.76 -14.05
CA LEU A 63 2.63 -10.06 -15.27
C LEU A 63 3.71 -11.14 -15.08
N SER A 64 4.31 -11.23 -13.89
CA SER A 64 5.32 -12.23 -13.54
C SER A 64 4.75 -13.58 -13.11
N GLY A 65 3.45 -13.65 -12.82
CA GLY A 65 2.80 -14.88 -12.31
C GLY A 65 3.23 -15.27 -10.89
N ASN A 66 3.96 -14.40 -10.18
CA ASN A 66 4.52 -14.67 -8.86
C ASN A 66 3.52 -14.54 -7.70
N LEU A 67 2.24 -14.30 -7.99
CA LEU A 67 1.18 -14.18 -6.97
C LEU A 67 1.15 -15.36 -5.99
N ARG A 68 1.40 -16.57 -6.48
CA ARG A 68 1.42 -17.80 -5.66
C ARG A 68 2.62 -17.86 -4.72
N SER A 69 3.73 -17.21 -5.07
CA SER A 69 4.91 -17.14 -4.22
C SER A 69 4.65 -16.27 -3.00
N LEU A 70 3.95 -15.13 -3.18
CA LEU A 70 3.59 -14.25 -2.07
C LEU A 70 2.75 -14.94 -1.00
N LEU A 71 1.80 -15.79 -1.40
CA LEU A 71 0.92 -16.51 -0.47
C LEU A 71 1.60 -17.65 0.30
N LYS A 72 2.82 -18.06 -0.11
CA LYS A 72 3.59 -19.08 0.62
C LYS A 72 4.42 -18.47 1.76
N ASP A 73 4.74 -17.19 1.67
CA ASP A 73 5.52 -16.52 2.69
C ASP A 73 4.66 -16.28 3.94
N LYS A 74 5.17 -16.73 5.09
CA LYS A 74 4.52 -16.56 6.39
C LYS A 74 4.35 -15.09 6.76
N LEU A 75 5.29 -14.23 6.35
CA LEU A 75 5.21 -12.79 6.63
C LEU A 75 4.08 -12.14 5.86
N ASN A 76 3.97 -12.42 4.56
CA ASN A 76 2.88 -11.90 3.73
C ASN A 76 1.51 -12.43 4.18
N LEU A 77 1.45 -13.69 4.64
CA LEU A 77 0.23 -14.27 5.21
C LEU A 77 -0.17 -13.54 6.50
N ALA A 78 0.78 -13.22 7.38
CA ALA A 78 0.51 -12.43 8.58
C ALA A 78 0.00 -11.02 8.25
N ILE A 79 0.56 -10.37 7.22
CA ILE A 79 0.08 -9.05 6.74
C ILE A 79 -1.34 -9.16 6.17
N LEU A 80 -1.62 -10.20 5.39
CA LEU A 80 -2.96 -10.43 4.84
C LEU A 80 -3.98 -10.70 5.94
N LEU A 81 -3.60 -11.47 6.96
CA LEU A 81 -4.41 -11.71 8.15
C LEU A 81 -4.65 -10.41 8.94
N PHE A 82 -3.63 -9.57 9.09
CA PHE A 82 -3.78 -8.24 9.69
C PHE A 82 -4.79 -7.38 8.93
N PHE A 83 -4.75 -7.36 7.60
CA PHE A 83 -5.74 -6.64 6.79
C PHE A 83 -7.15 -7.22 6.93
N PHE A 84 -7.27 -8.55 6.97
CA PHE A 84 -8.55 -9.22 7.16
C PHE A 84 -9.17 -8.85 8.52
N ILE A 85 -8.41 -8.91 9.61
CA ILE A 85 -8.87 -8.48 10.93
C ILE A 85 -9.23 -6.99 10.92
N GLY A 86 -8.44 -6.16 10.24
CA GLY A 86 -8.73 -4.74 10.06
C GLY A 86 -10.09 -4.50 9.40
N ILE A 87 -10.42 -5.25 8.34
CA ILE A 87 -11.73 -5.20 7.66
C ILE A 87 -12.83 -5.60 8.64
N VAL A 88 -12.71 -6.75 9.31
CA VAL A 88 -13.71 -7.24 10.27
C VAL A 88 -13.92 -6.23 11.40
N SER A 89 -12.85 -5.63 11.91
CA SER A 89 -12.91 -4.58 12.93
C SER A 89 -13.65 -3.34 12.42
N THR A 90 -13.35 -2.86 11.21
CA THR A 90 -14.05 -1.69 10.64
C THR A 90 -15.52 -1.98 10.34
N PHE A 91 -15.85 -3.19 9.89
CA PHE A 91 -17.22 -3.61 9.68
C PHE A 91 -18.00 -3.62 11.00
N SER A 92 -17.43 -4.20 12.05
CA SER A 92 -18.02 -4.21 13.40
C SER A 92 -18.22 -2.78 13.96
N ALA A 93 -17.24 -1.90 13.76
CA ALA A 93 -17.31 -0.50 14.20
C ALA A 93 -18.45 0.29 13.54
N ILE A 94 -18.69 0.05 12.24
CA ILE A 94 -19.69 0.78 11.45
C ILE A 94 -21.11 0.22 11.65
N PHE A 95 -21.26 -1.11 11.62
CA PHE A 95 -22.59 -1.76 11.53
C PHE A 95 -23.09 -2.41 12.82
N LEU A 96 -22.20 -2.85 13.71
CA LEU A 96 -22.61 -3.59 14.92
C LEU A 96 -22.60 -2.70 16.15
N THR A 97 -21.46 -2.05 16.38
CA THR A 97 -21.23 -1.25 17.59
C THR A 97 -21.56 0.23 17.39
N HIS A 98 -21.68 0.68 16.13
CA HIS A 98 -21.90 2.08 15.76
C HIS A 98 -20.97 3.06 16.49
N THR A 99 -19.72 2.66 16.71
CA THR A 99 -18.73 3.43 17.47
C THR A 99 -17.99 4.45 16.62
N ALA A 100 -18.04 4.33 15.29
CA ALA A 100 -17.28 5.17 14.38
C ALA A 100 -18.06 5.55 13.11
N ILE A 101 -17.80 6.76 12.61
CA ILE A 101 -18.43 7.28 11.40
C ILE A 101 -17.88 6.55 10.16
N SER A 102 -18.76 6.12 9.25
CA SER A 102 -18.42 5.24 8.13
C SER A 102 -17.26 5.74 7.27
N HIS A 103 -17.28 7.00 6.84
CA HIS A 103 -16.23 7.54 5.96
C HIS A 103 -14.87 7.62 6.67
N LEU A 104 -14.84 8.01 7.95
CA LEU A 104 -13.59 8.06 8.73
C LEU A 104 -13.01 6.67 8.95
N SER A 105 -13.85 5.70 9.30
CA SER A 105 -13.43 4.30 9.52
C SER A 105 -12.76 3.71 8.29
N ILE A 106 -13.32 3.97 7.10
CA ILE A 106 -12.76 3.50 5.82
C ILE A 106 -11.43 4.20 5.54
N LEU A 107 -11.36 5.53 5.70
CA LEU A 107 -10.11 6.29 5.49
C LEU A 107 -9.00 5.85 6.46
N HIS A 108 -9.35 5.54 7.71
CA HIS A 108 -8.41 5.00 8.70
C HIS A 108 -7.92 3.60 8.35
N PHE A 109 -8.77 2.75 7.79
CA PHE A 109 -8.35 1.44 7.31
C PHE A 109 -7.42 1.56 6.10
N LEU A 110 -7.77 2.38 5.12
CA LEU A 110 -6.94 2.63 3.94
C LEU A 110 -5.54 3.12 4.29
N ARG A 111 -5.43 3.99 5.30
CA ARG A 111 -4.12 4.44 5.80
C ARG A 111 -3.27 3.28 6.34
N ARG A 112 -3.87 2.34 7.06
CA ARG A 112 -3.16 1.14 7.57
C ARG A 112 -2.69 0.24 6.42
N VAL A 113 -3.51 0.12 5.37
CA VAL A 113 -3.12 -0.62 4.15
C VAL A 113 -1.94 0.04 3.46
N GLU A 114 -2.02 1.36 3.23
CA GLU A 114 -0.98 2.15 2.57
C GLU A 114 0.41 1.99 3.21
N PHE A 115 0.50 1.98 4.54
CA PHE A 115 1.79 1.80 5.22
C PHE A 115 2.27 0.35 5.22
N MET A 116 1.39 -0.61 5.49
CA MET A 116 1.81 -2.02 5.64
C MET A 116 2.07 -2.71 4.31
N ILE A 117 1.47 -2.24 3.21
CA ILE A 117 1.67 -2.83 1.88
C ILE A 117 3.08 -2.55 1.34
N LEU A 118 3.81 -1.57 1.87
CA LEU A 118 5.19 -1.32 1.49
C LEU A 118 6.14 -2.47 1.86
N LEU A 119 5.85 -3.20 2.94
CA LEU A 119 6.68 -4.34 3.37
C LEU A 119 6.76 -5.45 2.31
N PRO A 120 5.64 -6.01 1.78
CA PRO A 120 5.71 -7.02 0.73
C PRO A 120 6.25 -6.48 -0.59
N VAL A 121 6.05 -5.19 -0.88
CA VAL A 121 6.66 -4.54 -2.06
C VAL A 121 8.17 -4.62 -1.95
N VAL A 122 8.74 -4.13 -0.84
CA VAL A 122 10.20 -4.13 -0.60
C VAL A 122 10.78 -5.54 -0.55
N ALA A 123 10.08 -6.50 0.04
CA ALA A 123 10.55 -7.88 0.14
C ALA A 123 10.66 -8.61 -1.21
N SER A 124 10.03 -8.07 -2.26
CA SER A 124 9.89 -8.73 -3.57
C SER A 124 10.67 -8.08 -4.71
N VAL A 125 11.20 -6.87 -4.49
CA VAL A 125 11.96 -6.07 -5.46
C VAL A 125 13.44 -6.31 -5.26
#